data_AF-A0A6A8LFW9-F1
#
_entry.id   AF-A0A6A8LFW9-F1
#
_cell.length_a   1.000
_cell.length_b   1.000
_cell.length_c   1.000
_cell.angle_alpha   90.00
_cell.angle_beta   90.00
_cell.angle_gamma   90.00
#
_symmetry.space_group_name_H-M   'P 1'
#
loop_
_entity.id
_entity.type
_entity.pdbx_description
1 polymer ?
#
loop_
_entity_poly.entity_id
_entity_poly.type
_entity_poly.pdbx_seq_one_letter_code
_entity_poly.pdbx_strand_id
1 'polypeptide(L)'
;MNPITQILNEYPVMIIDGAMATELERMGCDLHDDLWSAKILLERPELIKQVHAEYFAAGADCAITASYQSTIEGFAARGIPETDAIRLIQTSVELAAQARDEFWAHEENRLHRPKPLVAASIGPYGASLADGSEYRGHYGLTEDELISFHRPRMKALIESGADLLACETIPCLSEAKAITRLLEEFPGTYAWISFSAKDGRHISEGTPISECAALLDSCSQIAAIGINCTPIEYIPPLIEEIKQAASKPIIAYPNSGEQYDPVTKTWKGATCENHFGKSAQSWYENGVSLIGGCCRTKPADIQAIADWAKTLKTT
;
A
#
# COMPACT_ATOMS: atom_id res chain seq x y z
N MET A 1 -1.91 -5.18 19.90
CA MET A 1 -2.82 -6.18 19.29
C MET A 1 -2.77 -5.94 17.80
N ASN A 2 -2.75 -6.98 16.96
CA ASN A 2 -2.69 -6.81 15.51
C ASN A 2 -3.97 -6.11 14.99
N PRO A 3 -3.87 -4.90 14.40
CA PRO A 3 -5.03 -4.12 14.00
C PRO A 3 -5.82 -4.75 12.83
N ILE A 4 -5.15 -5.49 11.94
CA ILE A 4 -5.82 -6.23 10.85
C ILE A 4 -6.67 -7.36 11.44
N THR A 5 -6.12 -8.13 12.38
CA THR A 5 -6.87 -9.23 13.04
C THR A 5 -8.09 -8.70 13.78
N GLN A 6 -8.03 -7.50 14.38
CA GLN A 6 -9.19 -6.90 15.04
C GLN A 6 -10.35 -6.70 14.06
N ILE A 7 -10.07 -6.18 12.86
CA ILE A 7 -11.10 -6.02 11.82
C ILE A 7 -11.59 -7.38 11.32
N LEU A 8 -10.68 -8.29 10.96
CA LEU A 8 -11.04 -9.58 10.37
C LEU A 8 -11.77 -10.55 11.31
N ASN A 9 -11.76 -10.30 12.61
CA ASN A 9 -12.56 -11.05 13.58
C ASN A 9 -14.06 -10.70 13.52
N GLU A 10 -14.41 -9.50 13.06
CA GLU A 10 -15.78 -8.99 13.02
C GLU A 10 -16.30 -8.86 11.58
N TYR A 11 -15.41 -8.62 10.62
CA TYR A 11 -15.73 -8.37 9.22
C TYR A 11 -15.01 -9.38 8.32
N PRO A 12 -15.69 -9.93 7.30
CA PRO A 12 -15.11 -10.98 6.46
C PRO A 12 -13.94 -10.49 5.60
N VAL A 13 -13.96 -9.21 5.22
CA VAL A 13 -12.97 -8.57 4.35
C VAL A 13 -12.71 -7.16 4.85
N MET A 14 -11.48 -6.70 4.67
CA MET A 14 -11.05 -5.32 4.93
C MET A 14 -10.72 -4.65 3.60
N ILE A 15 -11.34 -3.50 3.33
CA ILE A 15 -11.17 -2.80 2.05
C ILE A 15 -10.03 -1.79 2.17
N ILE A 16 -9.07 -1.85 1.27
CA ILE A 16 -7.94 -0.92 1.15
C ILE A 16 -8.30 0.12 0.08
N ASP A 17 -7.75 1.33 0.19
CA ASP A 17 -7.96 2.40 -0.78
C ASP A 17 -7.30 2.13 -2.16
N GLY A 18 -7.25 3.16 -3.00
CA GLY A 18 -6.74 3.11 -4.37
C GLY A 18 -5.59 4.08 -4.63
N ALA A 19 -5.32 4.36 -5.90
CA ALA A 19 -4.22 5.25 -6.30
C ALA A 19 -4.42 6.73 -5.91
N MET A 20 -3.60 7.19 -4.96
CA MET A 20 -3.42 8.63 -4.64
C MET A 20 -3.05 9.47 -5.87
N ALA A 21 -2.07 9.02 -6.67
CA ALA A 21 -1.57 9.77 -7.82
C ALA A 21 -2.67 10.05 -8.86
N THR A 22 -3.50 9.05 -9.17
CA THR A 22 -4.55 9.16 -10.20
C THR A 22 -5.60 10.21 -9.81
N GLU A 23 -5.98 10.28 -8.54
CA GLU A 23 -6.95 11.29 -8.08
C GLU A 23 -6.34 12.68 -7.99
N LEU A 24 -5.07 12.80 -7.60
CA LEU A 24 -4.36 14.09 -7.63
C LEU A 24 -4.25 14.64 -9.06
N GLU A 25 -3.93 13.79 -10.05
CA GLU A 25 -3.94 14.19 -11.47
C GLU A 25 -5.34 14.65 -11.92
N ARG A 26 -6.41 13.93 -11.52
CA ARG A 26 -7.80 14.32 -11.79
C ARG A 26 -8.13 15.69 -11.20
N MET A 27 -7.55 16.02 -10.04
CA MET A 27 -7.67 17.32 -9.38
C MET A 27 -6.74 18.40 -9.97
N GLY A 28 -6.01 18.10 -11.05
CA GLY A 28 -5.13 19.04 -11.73
C GLY A 28 -3.77 19.23 -11.07
N CYS A 29 -3.28 18.24 -10.32
CA CYS A 29 -1.88 18.19 -9.89
C CYS A 29 -0.98 17.76 -11.06
N ASP A 30 0.16 18.43 -11.20
CA ASP A 30 1.23 17.97 -12.09
C ASP A 30 2.20 17.08 -11.29
N LEU A 31 2.15 15.78 -11.60
CA LEU A 31 2.96 14.73 -10.98
C LEU A 31 4.18 14.33 -11.82
N HIS A 32 4.56 15.12 -12.85
CA HIS A 32 5.77 14.87 -13.63
C HIS A 32 7.03 15.27 -12.84
N ASP A 33 7.26 14.59 -11.73
CA ASP A 33 8.32 14.87 -10.77
C ASP A 33 8.69 13.57 -10.04
N ASP A 34 9.99 13.29 -9.91
CA ASP A 34 10.47 12.05 -9.25
C ASP A 34 10.11 11.97 -7.75
N LEU A 35 9.69 13.09 -7.15
CA LEU A 35 9.24 13.22 -5.78
C LEU A 35 7.85 13.90 -5.74
N TRP A 36 6.96 13.53 -6.68
CA TRP A 36 5.63 14.15 -6.79
C TRP A 36 4.85 14.12 -5.47
N SER A 37 4.92 13.04 -4.69
CA SER A 37 4.18 12.91 -3.41
C SER A 37 4.65 13.96 -2.40
N ALA A 38 5.96 14.13 -2.29
CA ALA A 38 6.63 15.17 -1.51
C ALA A 38 6.25 16.59 -1.97
N LYS A 39 6.20 16.83 -3.28
CA LYS A 39 5.79 18.12 -3.85
C LYS A 39 4.36 18.47 -3.45
N ILE A 40 3.42 17.53 -3.56
CA ILE A 40 2.01 17.79 -3.22
C ILE A 40 1.83 17.99 -1.70
N LEU A 41 2.58 17.28 -0.85
CA LEU A 41 2.58 17.52 0.60
C LEU A 41 3.00 18.96 0.96
N LEU A 42 3.89 19.57 0.17
CA LEU A 42 4.35 20.95 0.35
C LEU A 42 3.38 21.97 -0.23
N GLU A 43 2.93 21.75 -1.46
CA GLU A 43 2.21 22.76 -2.24
C GLU A 43 0.70 22.74 -1.99
N ARG A 44 0.11 21.54 -1.86
CA ARG A 44 -1.35 21.31 -1.80
C ARG A 44 -1.76 20.14 -0.88
N PRO A 45 -1.36 20.14 0.41
CA PRO A 45 -1.68 19.06 1.35
C PRO A 45 -3.19 18.85 1.54
N GLU A 46 -4.01 19.88 1.35
CA GLU A 46 -5.46 19.80 1.40
C GLU A 46 -6.06 18.83 0.38
N LEU A 47 -5.43 18.70 -0.80
CA LEU A 47 -5.89 17.76 -1.82
C LEU A 47 -5.60 16.31 -1.42
N ILE A 48 -4.48 16.04 -0.73
CA ILE A 48 -4.20 14.70 -0.19
C ILE A 48 -5.27 14.30 0.83
N LYS A 49 -5.64 15.21 1.74
CA LYS A 49 -6.73 14.97 2.69
C LYS A 49 -8.06 14.71 1.95
N GLN A 50 -8.35 15.51 0.92
CA GLN A 50 -9.55 15.33 0.11
C GLN A 50 -9.59 13.95 -0.56
N VAL A 51 -8.48 13.48 -1.15
CA VAL A 51 -8.40 12.15 -1.75
C VAL A 51 -8.65 11.05 -0.72
N HIS A 52 -8.06 11.13 0.47
CA HIS A 52 -8.35 10.18 1.55
C HIS A 52 -9.84 10.18 1.94
N ALA A 53 -10.46 11.36 2.05
CA ALA A 53 -11.89 11.48 2.34
C ALA A 53 -12.77 10.86 1.24
N GLU A 54 -12.40 11.02 -0.04
CA GLU A 54 -13.09 10.40 -1.18
C GLU A 54 -13.00 8.87 -1.13
N TYR A 55 -11.86 8.29 -0.73
CA TYR A 55 -11.72 6.84 -0.56
C TYR A 55 -12.49 6.30 0.65
N PHE A 56 -12.50 7.01 1.78
CA PHE A 56 -13.33 6.61 2.93
C PHE A 56 -14.82 6.63 2.57
N ALA A 57 -15.28 7.65 1.84
CA ALA A 57 -16.64 7.75 1.32
C ALA A 57 -16.98 6.62 0.32
N ALA A 58 -16.02 6.19 -0.48
CA ALA A 58 -16.15 5.05 -1.37
C ALA A 58 -16.18 3.69 -0.65
N GLY A 59 -15.86 3.64 0.64
CA GLY A 59 -15.92 2.43 1.46
C GLY A 59 -14.57 1.82 1.83
N ALA A 60 -13.44 2.50 1.63
CA ALA A 60 -12.14 2.03 2.12
C ALA A 60 -12.12 1.98 3.65
N ASP A 61 -11.74 0.84 4.22
CA ASP A 61 -11.53 0.61 5.66
C ASP A 61 -10.07 0.86 6.07
N CYS A 62 -9.21 1.23 5.13
CA CYS A 62 -7.83 1.60 5.37
C CYS A 62 -7.37 2.59 4.32
N ALA A 63 -6.78 3.71 4.76
CA ALA A 63 -6.07 4.62 3.88
C ALA A 63 -4.57 4.33 3.90
N ILE A 64 -3.93 4.35 2.73
CA ILE A 64 -2.48 4.28 2.57
C ILE A 64 -1.93 5.70 2.41
N THR A 65 -1.04 6.14 3.30
CA THR A 65 -0.57 7.54 3.32
C THR A 65 0.27 7.91 2.09
N ALA A 66 0.32 9.20 1.76
CA ALA A 66 1.12 9.73 0.64
C ALA A 66 2.65 9.78 0.93
N SER A 67 3.23 8.71 1.44
CA SER A 67 4.66 8.62 1.85
C SER A 67 5.51 7.61 1.07
N TYR A 68 4.95 6.96 0.04
CA TYR A 68 5.59 5.91 -0.76
C TYR A 68 7.04 6.23 -1.19
N GLN A 69 7.26 7.43 -1.74
CA GLN A 69 8.58 7.93 -2.18
C GLN A 69 9.21 8.97 -1.23
N SER A 70 8.58 9.28 -0.10
CA SER A 70 8.99 10.36 0.79
C SER A 70 10.17 9.93 1.68
N THR A 71 11.40 9.98 1.17
CA THR A 71 12.63 9.65 1.91
C THR A 71 13.40 10.92 2.30
N ILE A 72 14.13 10.88 3.42
CA ILE A 72 14.95 12.02 3.87
C ILE A 72 15.98 12.38 2.81
N GLU A 73 16.62 11.38 2.20
CA GLU A 73 17.61 11.54 1.14
C GLU A 73 16.99 12.16 -0.13
N GLY A 74 15.78 11.74 -0.50
CA GLY A 74 15.04 12.31 -1.63
C GLY A 74 14.74 13.80 -1.40
N PHE A 75 14.25 14.14 -0.21
CA PHE A 75 14.02 15.54 0.18
C PHE A 75 15.32 16.35 0.23
N ALA A 76 16.40 15.79 0.75
CA ALA A 76 17.71 16.45 0.79
C ALA A 76 18.25 16.76 -0.61
N ALA A 77 18.03 15.88 -1.60
CA ALA A 77 18.37 16.13 -3.00
C ALA A 77 17.60 17.33 -3.61
N ARG A 78 16.50 17.76 -2.99
CA ARG A 78 15.73 18.97 -3.33
C ARG A 78 16.08 20.18 -2.46
N GLY A 79 17.10 20.08 -1.61
CA GLY A 79 17.52 21.15 -0.70
C GLY A 79 16.59 21.34 0.50
N ILE A 80 15.75 20.34 0.81
CA ILE A 80 14.87 20.38 1.99
C ILE A 80 15.66 19.86 3.20
N PRO A 81 15.76 20.62 4.31
CA PRO A 81 16.43 20.18 5.52
C PRO A 81 15.81 18.92 6.10
N GLU A 82 16.62 18.08 6.77
CA GLU A 82 16.18 16.82 7.38
C GLU A 82 14.97 16.99 8.32
N THR A 83 14.94 18.06 9.12
CA THR A 83 13.83 18.36 10.02
C THR A 83 12.52 18.60 9.28
N ASP A 84 12.59 19.27 8.13
CA ASP A 84 11.43 19.60 7.31
C ASP A 84 10.98 18.35 6.54
N ALA A 85 11.93 17.54 6.06
CA ALA A 85 11.66 16.24 5.46
C ALA A 85 10.90 15.31 6.42
N ILE A 86 11.36 15.19 7.67
CA ILE A 86 10.68 14.41 8.72
C ILE A 86 9.26 14.96 8.94
N ARG A 87 9.10 16.28 9.03
CA ARG A 87 7.79 16.90 9.22
C ARG A 87 6.84 16.61 8.07
N LEU A 88 7.31 16.61 6.82
CA LEU A 88 6.50 16.27 5.64
C LEU A 88 6.06 14.81 5.66
N ILE A 89 6.97 13.89 6.01
CA ILE A 89 6.65 12.46 6.17
C ILE A 89 5.54 12.30 7.23
N GLN A 90 5.68 12.94 8.38
CA GLN A 90 4.67 12.91 9.45
C GLN A 90 3.33 13.51 9.00
N THR A 91 3.37 14.61 8.25
CA THR A 91 2.16 15.28 7.72
C THR A 91 1.32 14.35 6.84
N SER A 92 1.93 13.41 6.11
CA SER A 92 1.18 12.43 5.31
C SER A 92 0.24 11.55 6.17
N VAL A 93 0.67 11.18 7.37
CA VAL A 93 -0.13 10.40 8.34
C VAL A 93 -1.19 11.28 8.99
N GLU A 94 -0.82 12.52 9.37
CA GLU A 94 -1.76 13.46 9.98
C GLU A 94 -2.93 13.79 9.05
N LEU A 95 -2.69 13.97 7.76
CA LEU A 95 -3.74 14.24 6.77
C LEU A 95 -4.70 13.06 6.62
N ALA A 96 -4.17 11.83 6.53
CA ALA A 96 -5.01 10.62 6.47
C ALA A 96 -5.82 10.42 7.76
N ALA A 97 -5.21 10.64 8.93
CA ALA A 97 -5.89 10.56 10.22
C ALA A 97 -6.98 11.63 10.37
N GLN A 98 -6.73 12.87 9.94
CA GLN A 98 -7.74 13.92 9.92
C GLN A 98 -8.92 13.56 9.01
N ALA A 99 -8.65 13.09 7.79
CA ALA A 99 -9.70 12.64 6.88
C ALA A 99 -10.54 11.50 7.49
N ARG A 100 -9.88 10.51 8.11
CA ARG A 100 -10.54 9.41 8.82
C ARG A 100 -11.42 9.92 9.95
N ASP A 101 -10.88 10.77 10.82
CA ASP A 101 -11.56 11.21 12.03
C ASP A 101 -12.73 12.16 11.71
N GLU A 102 -12.57 13.04 10.71
CA GLU A 102 -13.67 13.84 10.15
C GLU A 102 -14.77 12.94 9.57
N PHE A 103 -14.40 11.94 8.76
CA PHE A 103 -15.35 10.96 8.22
C PHE A 103 -16.07 10.17 9.32
N TRP A 104 -15.34 9.69 10.33
CA TRP A 104 -15.87 8.85 11.41
C TRP A 104 -16.67 9.63 12.46
N ALA A 105 -16.58 10.96 12.49
CA ALA A 105 -17.37 11.81 13.38
C ALA A 105 -18.88 11.69 13.10
N HIS A 106 -19.25 11.41 11.84
CA HIS A 106 -20.61 11.19 11.37
C HIS A 106 -21.09 9.77 11.72
N GLU A 107 -22.21 9.65 12.44
CA GLU A 107 -22.71 8.34 12.92
C GLU A 107 -23.17 7.44 11.76
N GLU A 108 -23.70 8.03 10.69
CA GLU A 108 -24.10 7.33 9.46
C GLU A 108 -22.94 6.56 8.82
N ASN A 109 -21.71 7.05 8.98
CA ASN A 109 -20.50 6.43 8.44
C ASN A 109 -19.99 5.25 9.27
N ARG A 110 -20.62 4.95 10.41
CA ARG A 110 -20.21 3.84 11.30
C ARG A 110 -21.01 2.56 11.07
N LEU A 111 -22.07 2.63 10.26
CA LEU A 111 -22.98 1.51 10.05
C LEU A 111 -22.33 0.41 9.22
N HIS A 112 -22.33 -0.82 9.75
CA HIS A 112 -21.88 -2.04 9.07
C HIS A 112 -20.45 -2.00 8.52
N ARG A 113 -19.56 -1.23 9.14
CA ARG A 113 -18.15 -1.17 8.76
C ARG A 113 -17.24 -0.91 9.96
N PRO A 114 -15.97 -1.35 9.93
CA PRO A 114 -15.02 -1.05 10.99
C PRO A 114 -14.65 0.43 11.01
N LYS A 115 -14.12 0.91 12.14
CA LYS A 115 -13.41 2.21 12.14
C LYS A 115 -12.22 2.08 11.17
N PRO A 116 -12.10 2.95 10.15
CA PRO A 116 -11.01 2.82 9.19
C PRO A 116 -9.63 2.98 9.85
N LEU A 117 -8.63 2.33 9.28
CA LEU A 117 -7.23 2.45 9.71
C LEU A 117 -6.47 3.43 8.81
N VAL A 118 -5.33 3.90 9.31
CA VAL A 118 -4.31 4.63 8.55
C VAL A 118 -3.05 3.79 8.51
N ALA A 119 -2.71 3.27 7.34
CA ALA A 119 -1.47 2.55 7.08
C ALA A 119 -0.43 3.48 6.47
N ALA A 120 0.71 3.63 7.14
CA ALA A 120 1.79 4.47 6.68
C ALA A 120 2.57 3.80 5.54
N SER A 121 2.52 4.36 4.34
CA SER A 121 3.20 3.84 3.14
C SER A 121 4.72 3.90 3.26
N ILE A 122 5.36 2.77 2.99
CA ILE A 122 6.81 2.62 2.86
C ILE A 122 7.08 1.90 1.54
N GLY A 123 7.43 2.66 0.51
CA GLY A 123 7.87 2.10 -0.78
C GLY A 123 9.29 1.54 -0.73
N PRO A 124 9.70 0.71 -1.70
CA PRO A 124 11.02 0.09 -1.72
C PRO A 124 12.12 1.11 -2.01
N TYR A 125 13.37 0.72 -1.76
CA TYR A 125 14.54 1.48 -2.19
C TYR A 125 14.49 1.80 -3.69
N GLY A 126 14.05 0.84 -4.51
CA GLY A 126 13.92 1.02 -5.96
C GLY A 126 13.06 2.21 -6.38
N ALA A 127 12.02 2.54 -5.60
CA ALA A 127 11.14 3.68 -5.89
C ALA A 127 11.84 5.04 -5.68
N SER A 128 12.86 5.09 -4.82
CA SER A 128 13.68 6.29 -4.58
C SER A 128 14.67 6.57 -5.70
N LEU A 129 14.98 5.57 -6.53
CA LEU A 129 15.86 5.71 -7.70
C LEU A 129 15.14 6.33 -8.91
N ALA A 130 13.80 6.32 -8.90
CA ALA A 130 12.94 6.85 -9.97
C ALA A 130 13.25 6.28 -11.37
N ASP A 131 13.79 5.06 -11.44
CA ASP A 131 14.20 4.38 -12.67
C ASP A 131 13.39 3.10 -12.96
N GLY A 132 12.33 2.83 -12.18
CA GLY A 132 11.51 1.63 -12.29
C GLY A 132 12.11 0.40 -11.60
N SER A 133 13.15 0.55 -10.77
CA SER A 133 13.77 -0.56 -10.04
C SER A 133 12.83 -1.19 -9.00
N GLU A 134 11.76 -0.51 -8.59
CA GLU A 134 10.66 -1.10 -7.81
C GLU A 134 9.92 -2.22 -8.56
N TYR A 135 10.12 -2.37 -9.87
CA TYR A 135 9.58 -3.48 -10.67
C TYR A 135 10.66 -4.46 -11.17
N ARG A 136 11.93 -4.29 -10.74
CA ARG A 136 13.07 -5.13 -11.14
C ARG A 136 13.86 -5.72 -9.98
N GLY A 137 14.03 -5.00 -8.88
CA GLY A 137 14.96 -5.35 -7.81
C GLY A 137 16.43 -5.16 -8.23
N HIS A 138 17.33 -6.00 -7.72
CA HIS A 138 18.74 -6.06 -8.12
C HIS A 138 19.56 -4.76 -8.01
N TYR A 139 19.23 -3.87 -7.08
CA TYR A 139 19.96 -2.62 -6.85
C TYR A 139 21.28 -2.79 -6.05
N GLY A 140 21.68 -4.02 -5.72
CA GLY A 140 23.03 -4.34 -5.22
C GLY A 140 23.34 -3.95 -3.78
N LEU A 141 22.33 -3.63 -2.96
CA LEU A 141 22.48 -3.29 -1.55
C LEU A 141 22.45 -4.52 -0.64
N THR A 142 23.17 -4.44 0.47
CA THR A 142 23.10 -5.38 1.59
C THR A 142 21.86 -5.12 2.45
N GLU A 143 21.47 -6.10 3.27
CA GLU A 143 20.37 -5.94 4.23
C GLU A 143 20.62 -4.78 5.22
N ASP A 144 21.86 -4.59 5.68
CA ASP A 144 22.18 -3.54 6.66
C ASP A 144 22.12 -2.12 6.04
N GLU A 145 22.44 -1.99 4.75
CA GLU A 145 22.24 -0.75 4.01
C GLU A 145 20.75 -0.44 3.80
N LEU A 146 19.95 -1.46 3.48
CA LEU A 146 18.48 -1.32 3.36
C LEU A 146 17.83 -0.97 4.70
N ILE A 147 18.28 -1.58 5.80
CA ILE A 147 17.86 -1.21 7.15
C ILE A 147 18.19 0.27 7.41
N SER A 148 19.39 0.71 7.07
CA SER A 148 19.83 2.10 7.28
C SER A 148 19.01 3.09 6.46
N PHE A 149 18.64 2.73 5.23
CA PHE A 149 17.77 3.51 4.36
C PHE A 149 16.33 3.63 4.91
N HIS A 150 15.72 2.53 5.36
CA HIS A 150 14.32 2.55 5.81
C HIS A 150 14.12 3.15 7.21
N ARG A 151 15.12 3.03 8.10
CA ARG A 151 14.99 3.39 9.53
C ARG A 151 14.48 4.81 9.79
N PRO A 152 15.00 5.88 9.16
CA PRO A 152 14.56 7.24 9.48
C PRO A 152 13.10 7.49 9.12
N ARG A 153 12.68 7.05 7.92
CA ARG A 153 11.29 7.17 7.45
C ARG A 153 10.34 6.33 8.30
N MET A 154 10.70 5.07 8.57
CA MET A 154 9.89 4.17 9.40
C MET A 154 9.67 4.78 10.79
N LYS A 155 10.72 5.29 11.43
CA LYS A 155 10.62 5.98 12.73
C LYS A 155 9.67 7.18 12.66
N ALA A 156 9.84 8.06 11.68
CA ALA A 156 8.99 9.25 11.53
C ALA A 156 7.50 8.91 11.34
N LEU A 157 7.19 7.88 10.56
CA LEU A 157 5.83 7.40 10.32
C LEU A 157 5.18 6.73 11.53
N ILE A 158 5.97 6.01 12.34
CA ILE A 158 5.49 5.43 13.60
C ILE A 158 5.21 6.54 14.61
N GLU A 159 6.10 7.52 14.74
CA GLU A 159 5.96 8.63 15.70
C GLU A 159 4.79 9.56 15.37
N SER A 160 4.30 9.62 14.13
CA SER A 160 3.09 10.37 13.76
C SER A 160 1.78 9.64 14.05
N GLY A 161 1.82 8.41 14.57
CA GLY A 161 0.64 7.69 15.05
C GLY A 161 -0.13 6.92 13.98
N ALA A 162 0.55 6.42 12.94
CA ALA A 162 -0.05 5.45 12.01
C ALA A 162 -0.48 4.17 12.75
N ASP A 163 -1.60 3.58 12.35
CA ASP A 163 -2.13 2.36 12.99
C ASP A 163 -1.27 1.13 12.65
N LEU A 164 -0.66 1.13 11.47
CA LEU A 164 0.26 0.11 10.96
C LEU A 164 1.11 0.66 9.80
N LEU A 165 2.07 -0.12 9.32
CA LEU A 165 2.89 0.21 8.15
C LEU A 165 2.45 -0.60 6.92
N ALA A 166 2.44 0.06 5.77
CA ALA A 166 2.22 -0.52 4.45
C ALA A 166 3.56 -0.61 3.71
N CYS A 167 4.31 -1.69 3.93
CA CYS A 167 5.57 -1.94 3.21
C CYS A 167 5.22 -2.56 1.85
N GLU A 168 5.12 -1.72 0.83
CA GLU A 168 4.43 -2.06 -0.42
C GLU A 168 5.33 -1.99 -1.64
N THR A 169 4.97 -2.74 -2.69
CA THR A 169 5.71 -2.83 -3.97
C THR A 169 7.16 -3.30 -3.77
N ILE A 170 7.41 -4.18 -2.79
CA ILE A 170 8.76 -4.69 -2.52
C ILE A 170 9.18 -5.64 -3.66
N PRO A 171 10.27 -5.38 -4.41
CA PRO A 171 10.62 -6.21 -5.57
C PRO A 171 11.47 -7.43 -5.21
N CYS A 172 12.12 -7.45 -4.04
CA CYS A 172 13.13 -8.45 -3.68
C CYS A 172 12.99 -8.98 -2.24
N LEU A 173 13.43 -10.22 -2.02
CA LEU A 173 13.34 -10.88 -0.71
C LEU A 173 14.31 -10.28 0.32
N SER A 174 15.48 -9.80 -0.10
CA SER A 174 16.48 -9.19 0.80
C SER A 174 15.95 -7.92 1.47
N GLU A 175 15.15 -7.12 0.76
CA GLU A 175 14.51 -5.93 1.34
C GLU A 175 13.40 -6.29 2.31
N ALA A 176 12.58 -7.31 2.00
CA ALA A 176 11.59 -7.80 2.96
C ALA A 176 12.25 -8.28 4.26
N LYS A 177 13.42 -8.96 4.18
CA LYS A 177 14.22 -9.35 5.35
C LYS A 177 14.77 -8.15 6.13
N ALA A 178 15.29 -7.16 5.41
CA ALA A 178 15.77 -5.92 6.03
C ALA A 178 14.64 -5.20 6.79
N ILE A 179 13.46 -5.09 6.18
CA ILE A 179 12.28 -4.48 6.78
C ILE A 179 11.81 -5.28 8.01
N THR A 180 11.75 -6.62 7.95
CA THR A 180 11.32 -7.43 9.10
C THR A 180 12.31 -7.32 10.27
N ARG A 181 13.62 -7.32 10.00
CA ARG A 181 14.66 -7.09 11.02
C ARG A 181 14.56 -5.69 11.63
N LEU A 182 14.32 -4.67 10.83
CA LEU A 182 14.16 -3.30 11.30
C LEU A 182 12.89 -3.12 12.16
N LEU A 183 11.79 -3.80 11.83
CA LEU A 183 10.54 -3.74 12.61
C LEU A 183 10.75 -4.19 14.07
N GLU A 184 11.69 -5.09 14.33
CA GLU A 184 12.01 -5.55 15.70
C GLU A 184 12.52 -4.42 16.60
N GLU A 185 13.06 -3.33 16.02
CA GLU A 185 13.44 -2.11 16.75
C GLU A 185 12.23 -1.32 17.26
N PHE A 186 11.01 -1.61 16.78
CA PHE A 186 9.76 -0.89 17.10
C PHE A 186 8.68 -1.83 17.67
N PRO A 187 8.80 -2.25 18.95
CA PRO A 187 7.82 -3.14 19.56
C PRO A 187 6.40 -2.57 19.56
N GLY A 188 5.43 -3.38 19.17
CA GLY A 188 4.02 -2.99 19.11
C GLY A 188 3.58 -2.42 17.76
N THR A 189 4.52 -2.14 16.86
CA THR A 189 4.23 -1.78 15.46
C THR A 189 3.97 -3.04 14.63
N TYR A 190 2.92 -2.99 13.81
CA TYR A 190 2.59 -4.03 12.84
C TYR A 190 2.75 -3.48 11.42
N ALA A 191 3.00 -4.37 10.47
CA ALA A 191 3.08 -4.04 9.06
C ALA A 191 2.41 -5.13 8.21
N TRP A 192 1.93 -4.79 7.02
CA TRP A 192 1.90 -5.77 5.94
C TRP A 192 3.14 -5.61 5.06
N ILE A 193 3.55 -6.69 4.41
CA ILE A 193 4.49 -6.61 3.29
C ILE A 193 3.81 -7.13 2.04
N SER A 194 3.79 -6.32 0.99
CA SER A 194 3.33 -6.75 -0.34
C SER A 194 4.42 -6.58 -1.39
N PHE A 195 4.48 -7.54 -2.29
CA PHE A 195 5.48 -7.60 -3.36
C PHE A 195 4.92 -7.12 -4.68
N SER A 196 5.79 -6.59 -5.55
CA SER A 196 5.52 -6.52 -6.98
C SER A 196 5.95 -7.84 -7.64
N ALA A 197 5.23 -8.28 -8.67
CA ALA A 197 5.50 -9.54 -9.36
C ALA A 197 5.71 -9.37 -10.86
N LYS A 198 6.61 -10.20 -11.41
CA LYS A 198 6.89 -10.24 -12.86
C LYS A 198 6.06 -11.28 -13.61
N ASP A 199 5.53 -12.27 -12.89
CA ASP A 199 4.68 -13.34 -13.42
C ASP A 199 3.80 -13.93 -12.29
N GLY A 200 3.02 -14.97 -12.61
CA GLY A 200 2.10 -15.62 -11.66
C GLY A 200 2.74 -16.42 -10.52
N ARG A 201 4.08 -16.46 -10.39
CA ARG A 201 4.79 -17.29 -9.39
C ARG A 201 5.97 -16.58 -8.72
N HIS A 202 6.53 -15.53 -9.32
CA HIS A 202 7.74 -14.87 -8.84
C HIS A 202 7.54 -13.37 -8.61
N ILE A 203 8.17 -12.86 -7.55
CA ILE A 203 8.32 -11.41 -7.35
C ILE A 203 9.19 -10.81 -8.46
N SER A 204 9.20 -9.48 -8.59
CA SER A 204 9.92 -8.75 -9.63
C SER A 204 11.38 -9.17 -9.79
N GLU A 205 12.13 -9.35 -8.70
CA GLU A 205 13.52 -9.80 -8.73
C GLU A 205 13.66 -11.27 -9.18
N GLY A 206 12.64 -12.09 -8.90
CA GLY A 206 12.57 -13.47 -9.37
C GLY A 206 12.52 -14.55 -8.31
N THR A 207 12.58 -14.20 -7.02
CA THR A 207 12.31 -15.15 -5.93
C THR A 207 10.86 -15.66 -6.03
N PRO A 208 10.59 -16.97 -5.83
CA PRO A 208 9.24 -17.47 -5.73
C PRO A 208 8.44 -16.75 -4.62
N ILE A 209 7.20 -16.35 -4.91
CA ILE A 209 6.36 -15.67 -3.92
C ILE A 209 6.07 -16.57 -2.70
N SER A 210 5.99 -17.89 -2.91
CA SER A 210 5.80 -18.88 -1.84
C SER A 210 6.99 -18.89 -0.86
N GLU A 211 8.22 -18.70 -1.32
CA GLU A 211 9.39 -18.55 -0.43
C GLU A 211 9.29 -17.27 0.40
N CYS A 212 8.86 -16.17 -0.22
CA CYS A 212 8.66 -14.89 0.45
C CYS A 212 7.57 -14.99 1.52
N ALA A 213 6.44 -15.63 1.19
CA ALA A 213 5.33 -15.85 2.10
C ALA A 213 5.73 -16.71 3.30
N ALA A 214 6.42 -17.83 3.07
CA ALA A 214 6.89 -18.71 4.14
C ALA A 214 7.83 -18.01 5.13
N LEU A 215 8.73 -17.15 4.63
CA LEU A 215 9.59 -16.33 5.48
C LEU A 215 8.76 -15.39 6.35
N LEU A 216 7.85 -14.64 5.73
CA LEU A 216 7.06 -13.62 6.41
C LEU A 216 6.04 -14.22 7.38
N ASP A 217 5.57 -15.45 7.19
CA ASP A 217 4.65 -16.14 8.09
C ASP A 217 5.22 -16.27 9.51
N SER A 218 6.54 -16.45 9.63
CA SER A 218 7.23 -16.56 10.91
C SER A 218 7.41 -15.23 11.67
N CYS A 219 7.25 -14.08 11.00
CA CYS A 219 7.53 -12.76 11.58
C CYS A 219 6.31 -12.19 12.32
N SER A 220 6.30 -12.20 13.66
CA SER A 220 5.10 -11.84 14.45
C SER A 220 4.52 -10.42 14.22
N GLN A 221 5.35 -9.45 13.80
CA GLN A 221 4.92 -8.08 13.49
C GLN A 221 4.33 -7.94 12.07
N ILE A 222 4.50 -8.96 11.22
CA ILE A 222 3.86 -8.97 9.89
C ILE A 222 2.43 -9.48 10.04
N ALA A 223 1.48 -8.58 9.82
CA ALA A 223 0.06 -8.79 10.00
C ALA A 223 -0.66 -9.35 8.77
N ALA A 224 -0.13 -9.09 7.57
CA ALA A 224 -0.62 -9.63 6.31
C ALA A 224 0.52 -9.72 5.29
N ILE A 225 0.36 -10.59 4.29
CA ILE A 225 1.33 -10.81 3.21
C ILE A 225 0.59 -10.72 1.88
N GLY A 226 1.19 -10.15 0.85
CA GLY A 226 0.43 -10.01 -0.38
C GLY A 226 1.16 -9.45 -1.56
N ILE A 227 0.36 -8.92 -2.49
CA ILE A 227 0.82 -8.40 -3.77
C ILE A 227 0.08 -7.13 -4.14
N ASN A 228 0.83 -6.18 -4.67
CA ASN A 228 0.28 -4.95 -5.21
C ASN A 228 1.03 -4.50 -6.46
N CYS A 229 0.47 -3.48 -7.12
CA CYS A 229 1.06 -2.85 -8.30
C CYS A 229 1.53 -3.86 -9.38
N THR A 230 0.76 -4.94 -9.50
CA THR A 230 1.00 -6.08 -10.37
C THR A 230 -0.16 -6.22 -11.36
N PRO A 231 0.06 -6.67 -12.61
CA PRO A 231 -1.00 -6.94 -13.55
C PRO A 231 -2.06 -7.90 -12.99
N ILE A 232 -3.33 -7.61 -13.27
CA ILE A 232 -4.48 -8.28 -12.67
C ILE A 232 -4.51 -9.79 -12.98
N GLU A 233 -3.98 -10.18 -14.15
CA GLU A 233 -3.90 -11.55 -14.63
C GLU A 233 -2.96 -12.44 -13.82
N TYR A 234 -1.97 -11.86 -13.12
CA TYR A 234 -1.04 -12.62 -12.28
C TYR A 234 -1.57 -12.84 -10.87
N ILE A 235 -2.57 -12.08 -10.44
CA ILE A 235 -3.07 -12.12 -9.06
C ILE A 235 -3.61 -13.51 -8.66
N PRO A 236 -4.47 -14.19 -9.45
CA PRO A 236 -5.00 -15.49 -9.04
C PRO A 236 -3.93 -16.57 -8.76
N PRO A 237 -2.96 -16.85 -9.65
CA PRO A 237 -1.93 -17.85 -9.35
C PRO A 237 -1.00 -17.43 -8.21
N LEU A 238 -0.75 -16.13 -8.02
CA LEU A 238 0.08 -15.65 -6.91
C LEU A 238 -0.62 -15.82 -5.54
N ILE A 239 -1.93 -15.59 -5.46
CA ILE A 239 -2.72 -15.85 -4.24
C ILE A 239 -2.61 -17.32 -3.84
N GLU A 240 -2.72 -18.23 -4.80
CA GLU A 240 -2.62 -19.67 -4.54
C GLU A 240 -1.24 -20.07 -3.99
N GLU A 241 -0.16 -19.54 -4.57
CA GLU A 241 1.21 -19.77 -4.08
C GLU A 241 1.41 -19.22 -2.66
N ILE A 242 0.85 -18.04 -2.32
CA ILE A 242 0.93 -17.49 -0.96
C ILE A 242 0.15 -18.35 0.03
N LYS A 243 -1.09 -18.72 -0.32
CA LYS A 243 -2.00 -19.50 0.52
C LYS A 243 -1.46 -20.88 0.87
N GLN A 244 -0.68 -21.49 -0.02
CA GLN A 244 -0.03 -22.77 0.24
C GLN A 244 1.18 -22.65 1.18
N ALA A 245 1.78 -21.46 1.28
CA ALA A 245 3.04 -21.25 1.99
C ALA A 245 2.91 -20.50 3.32
N ALA A 246 1.80 -19.79 3.56
CA ALA A 246 1.57 -18.99 4.76
C ALA A 246 0.13 -19.09 5.27
N SER A 247 -0.04 -18.85 6.56
CA SER A 247 -1.34 -18.88 7.26
C SER A 247 -1.90 -17.48 7.53
N LYS A 248 -1.10 -16.44 7.33
CA LYS A 248 -1.50 -15.05 7.53
C LYS A 248 -2.53 -14.55 6.51
N PRO A 249 -3.32 -13.53 6.88
CA PRO A 249 -4.20 -12.84 5.95
C PRO A 249 -3.48 -12.42 4.67
N ILE A 250 -4.11 -12.67 3.53
CA ILE A 250 -3.59 -12.29 2.22
C ILE A 250 -4.14 -10.92 1.85
N ILE A 251 -3.26 -10.03 1.37
CA ILE A 251 -3.62 -8.71 0.84
C ILE A 251 -3.39 -8.65 -0.68
N ALA A 252 -4.36 -8.13 -1.45
CA ALA A 252 -4.22 -7.93 -2.89
C ALA A 252 -4.82 -6.59 -3.33
N TYR A 253 -3.99 -5.77 -3.98
CA TYR A 253 -4.42 -4.49 -4.54
C TYR A 253 -3.66 -4.23 -5.85
N PRO A 254 -4.12 -4.81 -6.99
CA PRO A 254 -3.44 -4.73 -8.27
C PRO A 254 -3.68 -3.40 -9.02
N ASN A 255 -3.03 -3.25 -10.16
CA ASN A 255 -3.35 -2.18 -11.12
C ASN A 255 -4.76 -2.37 -11.71
N SER A 256 -5.37 -1.31 -12.25
CA SER A 256 -6.71 -1.36 -12.88
C SER A 256 -6.80 -2.17 -14.19
N GLY A 257 -5.69 -2.71 -14.69
CA GLY A 257 -5.62 -3.58 -15.88
C GLY A 257 -4.67 -3.06 -16.97
N GLU A 258 -4.34 -1.77 -16.97
CA GLU A 258 -3.33 -1.22 -17.87
C GLU A 258 -1.90 -1.66 -17.50
N GLN A 259 -1.00 -1.65 -18.49
CA GLN A 259 0.42 -1.91 -18.30
C GLN A 259 1.19 -0.60 -18.23
N TYR A 260 2.06 -0.47 -17.23
CA TYR A 260 2.95 0.68 -17.07
C TYR A 260 4.22 0.49 -17.90
N ASP A 261 4.61 1.53 -18.64
CA ASP A 261 5.89 1.63 -19.31
C ASP A 261 6.81 2.54 -18.48
N PRO A 262 7.80 1.98 -17.75
CA PRO A 262 8.68 2.76 -16.88
C PRO A 262 9.67 3.62 -17.66
N VAL A 263 9.88 3.35 -18.96
CA VAL A 263 10.79 4.15 -19.81
C VAL A 263 10.10 5.42 -20.26
N THR A 264 8.86 5.31 -20.75
CA THR A 264 8.09 6.46 -21.20
C THR A 264 7.29 7.14 -20.09
N LYS A 265 7.24 6.54 -18.89
CA LYS A 265 6.38 6.95 -17.77
C LYS A 265 4.90 7.06 -18.20
N THR A 266 4.42 6.15 -19.06
CA THR A 266 3.04 6.16 -19.58
C THR A 266 2.34 4.81 -19.41
N TRP A 267 1.01 4.85 -19.40
CA TRP A 267 0.16 3.66 -19.34
C TRP A 267 -0.34 3.26 -20.73
N LYS A 268 -0.38 1.95 -21.01
CA LYS A 268 -0.91 1.38 -22.25
C LYS A 268 -1.92 0.26 -21.92
N GLY A 269 -2.99 0.18 -22.70
CA GLY A 269 -4.04 -0.85 -22.54
C GLY A 269 -5.42 -0.29 -22.25
N ALA A 270 -6.41 -1.17 -22.16
CA ALA A 270 -7.76 -0.83 -21.74
C ALA A 270 -7.90 -1.03 -20.23
N THR A 271 -8.56 -0.10 -19.57
CA THR A 271 -9.08 -0.22 -18.21
C THR A 271 -9.99 -1.45 -18.12
N CYS A 272 -9.98 -2.17 -16.99
CA CYS A 272 -11.00 -3.18 -16.70
C CYS A 272 -12.34 -2.50 -16.35
N GLU A 273 -12.95 -1.77 -17.29
CA GLU A 273 -14.02 -0.78 -17.06
C GLU A 273 -15.31 -1.27 -16.38
N ASN A 274 -15.46 -2.55 -16.02
CA ASN A 274 -16.65 -3.06 -15.32
C ASN A 274 -16.41 -4.32 -14.45
N HIS A 275 -15.17 -4.56 -13.99
CA HIS A 275 -14.82 -5.86 -13.40
C HIS A 275 -14.20 -5.83 -12.01
N PHE A 276 -13.84 -4.68 -11.43
CA PHE A 276 -13.05 -4.68 -10.18
C PHE A 276 -13.78 -5.33 -8.99
N GLY A 277 -15.09 -5.09 -8.82
CA GLY A 277 -15.89 -5.80 -7.80
C GLY A 277 -16.03 -7.32 -8.04
N LYS A 278 -16.10 -7.77 -9.30
CA LYS A 278 -16.14 -9.22 -9.63
C LYS A 278 -14.77 -9.88 -9.44
N SER A 279 -13.70 -9.18 -9.79
CA SER A 279 -12.33 -9.64 -9.53
C SER A 279 -12.07 -9.72 -8.03
N ALA A 280 -12.51 -8.73 -7.25
CA ALA A 280 -12.46 -8.75 -5.79
C ALA A 280 -13.20 -9.94 -5.19
N GLN A 281 -14.41 -10.24 -5.68
CA GLN A 281 -15.12 -11.46 -5.30
C GLN A 281 -14.29 -12.71 -5.54
N SER A 282 -13.71 -12.84 -6.74
CA SER A 282 -12.88 -13.99 -7.08
C SER A 282 -11.65 -14.10 -6.18
N TRP A 283 -10.96 -13.00 -5.89
CA TRP A 283 -9.80 -13.01 -4.99
C TRP A 283 -10.17 -13.40 -3.58
N TYR A 284 -11.30 -12.89 -3.07
CA TYR A 284 -11.82 -13.26 -1.76
C TYR A 284 -12.16 -14.75 -1.67
N GLU A 285 -12.87 -15.30 -2.66
CA GLU A 285 -13.19 -16.73 -2.73
C GLU A 285 -11.94 -17.62 -2.78
N ASN A 286 -10.81 -17.08 -3.25
CA ASN A 286 -9.52 -17.76 -3.28
C ASN A 286 -8.68 -17.55 -2.00
N GLY A 287 -9.10 -16.69 -1.06
CA GLY A 287 -8.48 -16.56 0.26
C GLY A 287 -7.88 -15.18 0.58
N VAL A 288 -8.12 -14.17 -0.27
CA VAL A 288 -7.75 -12.78 0.05
C VAL A 288 -8.69 -12.19 1.08
N SER A 289 -8.14 -11.54 2.10
CA SER A 289 -8.92 -10.91 3.18
C SER A 289 -8.77 -9.39 3.20
N LEU A 290 -7.75 -8.83 2.55
CA LEU A 290 -7.56 -7.40 2.39
C LEU A 290 -7.53 -7.07 0.89
N ILE A 291 -8.46 -6.23 0.41
CA ILE A 291 -8.63 -5.98 -1.03
C ILE A 291 -8.69 -4.48 -1.31
N GLY A 292 -7.90 -3.99 -2.26
CA GLY A 292 -7.96 -2.60 -2.72
C GLY A 292 -7.46 -2.43 -4.15
N GLY A 293 -6.95 -1.25 -4.48
CA GLY A 293 -6.38 -0.93 -5.78
C GLY A 293 -5.00 -0.28 -5.70
N CYS A 294 -4.15 -0.49 -6.71
CA CYS A 294 -2.91 0.27 -6.90
C CYS A 294 -3.10 1.25 -8.06
N CYS A 295 -2.09 1.41 -8.92
CA CYS A 295 -2.11 2.39 -10.00
C CYS A 295 -3.40 2.37 -10.83
N ARG A 296 -3.85 3.59 -11.18
CA ARG A 296 -4.98 3.88 -12.09
C ARG A 296 -6.37 3.51 -11.56
N THR A 297 -6.45 2.89 -10.39
CA THR A 297 -7.70 2.70 -9.66
C THR A 297 -8.20 4.01 -9.06
N LYS A 298 -9.52 4.14 -8.92
CA LYS A 298 -10.23 5.35 -8.50
C LYS A 298 -11.19 5.03 -7.35
N PRO A 299 -11.77 6.03 -6.67
CA PRO A 299 -12.82 5.82 -5.69
C PRO A 299 -13.99 4.97 -6.22
N ALA A 300 -14.31 5.06 -7.52
CA ALA A 300 -15.34 4.22 -8.15
C ALA A 300 -15.02 2.71 -8.10
N ASP A 301 -13.74 2.32 -8.20
CA ASP A 301 -13.31 0.92 -8.10
C ASP A 301 -13.47 0.40 -6.67
N ILE A 302 -13.11 1.24 -5.68
CA ILE A 302 -13.28 0.93 -4.26
C ILE A 302 -14.76 0.83 -3.89
N GLN A 303 -15.61 1.71 -4.43
CA GLN A 303 -17.06 1.61 -4.28
C GLN A 303 -17.61 0.30 -4.82
N ALA A 304 -17.11 -0.17 -5.98
CA ALA A 304 -17.52 -1.45 -6.54
C ALA A 304 -17.11 -2.64 -5.64
N ILE A 305 -15.94 -2.58 -4.98
CA ILE A 305 -15.53 -3.57 -3.98
C ILE A 305 -16.45 -3.50 -2.76
N ALA A 306 -16.72 -2.29 -2.24
CA ALA A 306 -17.55 -2.09 -1.06
C ALA A 306 -19.01 -2.55 -1.27
N ASP A 307 -19.58 -2.29 -2.44
CA ASP A 307 -20.93 -2.72 -2.77
C ASP A 307 -21.05 -4.24 -2.89
N TRP A 308 -20.03 -4.91 -3.43
CA TRP A 308 -19.95 -6.35 -3.39
C TRP A 308 -19.77 -6.88 -1.96
N ALA A 309 -18.86 -6.29 -1.17
CA ALA A 309 -18.57 -6.75 0.19
C ALA A 309 -19.79 -6.69 1.12
N LYS A 310 -20.70 -5.73 0.93
CA LYS A 310 -22.00 -5.65 1.65
C LYS A 310 -22.91 -6.87 1.42
N THR A 311 -22.68 -7.64 0.36
CA THR A 311 -23.43 -8.88 0.08
C THR A 311 -22.93 -10.07 0.90
N LEU A 312 -21.72 -9.97 1.48
CA LEU A 312 -21.18 -10.97 2.39
C LEU A 312 -21.95 -10.89 3.70
N LYS A 313 -22.31 -12.06 4.25
CA LYS A 313 -22.87 -12.12 5.61
C LYS A 313 -21.76 -11.79 6.60
N THR A 314 -21.98 -10.82 7.47
CA THR A 314 -21.14 -10.65 8.67
C THR A 314 -21.27 -11.88 9.56
N THR A 315 -20.14 -12.31 10.10
CA THR A 315 -19.99 -13.53 10.91
C THR A 315 -20.73 -13.44 12.25
#